data_AF-A0A5J4QKM8-F1
#
_entry.id   AF-A0A5J4QKM8-F1
#
_cell.length_a   1.000
_cell.length_b   1.000
_cell.length_c   1.000
_cell.angle_alpha   90.00
_cell.angle_beta   90.00
_cell.angle_gamma   90.00
#
_symmetry.space_group_name_H-M   'P 1'
#
loop_
_entity.id
_entity.type
_entity.pdbx_description
1 polymer ?
#
loop_
_entity_poly.entity_id
_entity_poly.type
_entity_poly.pdbx_seq_one_letter_code
_entity_poly.pdbx_strand_id
1 'polypeptide(L)' 'HGFDAPIVFHECGTVPDPDEYFADAPFIWWMLWHTNMVTSQNPERLKRIYHHDLILTKDELPNIMAVYGSKK' A
#
# COMPACT_ATOMS: atom_id res chain seq x y z
N HIS A 1 -23.21 6.06 -2.38
CA HIS A 1 -22.50 5.94 -1.09
C HIS A 1 -20.99 5.95 -1.38
N GLY A 2 -20.21 6.82 -0.73
CA GLY A 2 -18.80 6.54 -0.41
C GLY A 2 -17.67 6.96 -1.35
N PHE A 3 -17.90 7.64 -2.48
CA PHE A 3 -16.82 7.99 -3.43
C PHE A 3 -16.16 9.36 -3.20
N ASP A 4 -16.65 10.15 -2.24
CA ASP A 4 -16.12 11.51 -1.99
C ASP A 4 -14.85 11.52 -1.12
N ALA A 5 -14.45 10.36 -0.60
CA ALA A 5 -13.27 10.19 0.24
C ALA A 5 -12.46 8.97 -0.20
N PRO A 6 -11.11 9.04 -0.13
CA PRO A 6 -10.26 7.88 -0.39
C PRO A 6 -10.58 6.70 0.55
N ILE A 7 -10.68 5.50 -0.01
CA ILE A 7 -10.92 4.27 0.75
C ILE A 7 -9.57 3.62 1.07
N VAL A 8 -9.45 3.06 2.28
CA VAL A 8 -8.19 2.51 2.79
C VAL A 8 -8.41 1.09 3.29
N PHE A 9 -7.41 0.22 3.12
CA PHE A 9 -7.40 -1.10 3.72
C PHE A 9 -6.52 -1.10 4.97
N HIS A 10 -7.02 -0.44 6.03
CA HIS A 10 -6.26 -0.07 7.23
C HIS A 10 -5.47 -1.22 7.87
N GLU A 11 -5.96 -2.46 7.80
CA GLU A 11 -5.28 -3.66 8.27
C GLU A 11 -5.63 -4.84 7.36
N CYS A 12 -4.63 -5.63 6.98
CA CYS A 12 -4.83 -6.87 6.24
C CYS A 12 -3.94 -8.00 6.78
N GLY A 13 -4.43 -9.24 6.67
CA GLY A 13 -3.61 -10.44 6.93
C GLY A 13 -2.80 -10.88 5.70
N THR A 14 -3.11 -10.35 4.52
CA THR A 14 -2.43 -10.64 3.26
C THR A 14 -2.42 -9.38 2.43
N VAL A 15 -1.25 -9.06 1.84
CA VAL A 15 -1.09 -7.89 0.97
C VAL A 15 -2.04 -8.01 -0.23
N PRO A 16 -2.86 -6.98 -0.53
CA PRO A 16 -3.73 -7.01 -1.69
C PRO A 16 -2.90 -7.10 -2.98
N ASP A 17 -3.28 -8.02 -3.88
CA ASP A 17 -2.63 -8.14 -5.18
C ASP A 17 -3.28 -7.15 -6.17
N PRO A 18 -2.53 -6.24 -6.80
CA PRO A 18 -3.09 -5.27 -7.73
C PRO A 18 -3.85 -5.91 -8.88
N ASP A 19 -3.40 -7.08 -9.37
CA ASP A 19 -4.07 -7.80 -10.47
C ASP A 19 -5.43 -8.37 -10.06
N GLU A 20 -5.65 -8.62 -8.76
CA GLU A 20 -6.88 -9.21 -8.24
C GLU A 20 -7.91 -8.16 -7.78
N TYR A 21 -7.46 -7.08 -7.14
CA TYR A 21 -8.37 -6.19 -6.39
C TYR A 21 -8.53 -4.79 -6.98
N PHE A 22 -7.57 -4.28 -7.75
CA PHE A 22 -7.57 -2.84 -8.07
C PHE A 22 -8.62 -2.45 -9.12
N ALA A 23 -9.15 -3.40 -9.88
CA ALA A 23 -10.28 -3.17 -10.78
C ALA A 23 -11.59 -2.84 -10.02
N ASP A 24 -11.78 -3.45 -8.84
CA ASP A 24 -13.06 -3.42 -8.11
C ASP A 24 -12.98 -2.62 -6.79
N ALA A 25 -11.77 -2.40 -6.25
CA ALA A 25 -11.55 -1.70 -5.00
C ALA A 25 -10.21 -0.94 -5.00
N PRO A 26 -10.17 0.32 -5.48
CA PRO A 26 -8.95 1.12 -5.55
C PRO A 26 -8.64 1.74 -4.18
N PHE A 27 -8.16 0.91 -3.25
CA PHE A 27 -7.64 1.40 -1.97
C PHE A 27 -6.40 2.26 -2.19
N ILE A 28 -6.29 3.38 -1.48
CA ILE A 28 -5.12 4.27 -1.61
C ILE A 28 -3.90 3.81 -0.79
N TRP A 29 -4.11 2.97 0.22
CA TRP A 29 -3.03 2.30 0.97
C TRP A 29 -3.58 1.10 1.75
N TRP A 30 -2.66 0.23 2.17
CA TRP A 30 -2.93 -0.86 3.10
C TRP A 30 -1.84 -0.98 4.16
N MET A 31 -2.14 -1.69 5.24
CA MET A 31 -1.14 -2.09 6.23
C MET A 31 -1.20 -3.58 6.48
N LEU A 32 -0.12 -4.29 6.17
CA LEU A 32 0.02 -5.68 6.58
C LEU A 32 0.18 -5.73 8.10
N TRP A 33 -0.64 -6.54 8.75
CA TRP A 33 -0.56 -6.68 10.20
C TRP A 33 0.78 -7.28 10.63
N HIS A 34 1.17 -7.02 11.88
CA HIS A 34 2.46 -7.39 12.41
C HIS A 34 2.56 -8.87 12.83
N THR A 35 3.68 -9.24 13.47
CA THR A 35 3.96 -10.59 13.99
C THR A 35 3.87 -11.63 12.88
N ASN A 36 2.96 -12.59 12.98
CA ASN A 36 2.92 -13.72 12.06
C ASN A 36 2.40 -13.30 10.68
N MET A 37 1.57 -12.25 10.60
CA MET A 37 0.99 -11.83 9.33
C MET A 37 2.05 -11.23 8.39
N VAL A 38 3.09 -10.58 8.93
CA VAL A 38 4.24 -10.13 8.12
C VAL A 38 5.24 -11.25 7.82
N THR A 39 5.55 -12.12 8.79
CA THR A 39 6.60 -13.14 8.62
C THR A 39 6.16 -14.40 7.86
N SER A 40 4.85 -14.68 7.80
CA SER A 40 4.30 -15.85 7.10
C SER A 40 4.01 -15.63 5.62
N GLN A 41 4.27 -14.42 5.10
CA GLN A 41 4.03 -14.13 3.69
C GLN A 41 4.99 -14.89 2.77
N ASN A 42 4.51 -15.23 1.59
CA ASN A 42 5.35 -15.75 0.51
C ASN A 42 6.24 -14.62 -0.05
N PRO A 43 7.58 -14.70 0.06
CA PRO A 43 8.48 -13.62 -0.38
C PRO A 43 8.42 -13.33 -1.88
N GLU A 44 8.23 -14.33 -2.73
CA GLU A 44 8.15 -14.21 -4.18
C GLU A 44 6.89 -13.45 -4.60
N ARG A 45 5.76 -13.73 -3.92
CA ARG A 45 4.51 -12.98 -4.08
C ARG A 45 4.70 -11.53 -3.68
N LEU A 46 5.33 -11.27 -2.52
CA LEU A 46 5.60 -9.89 -2.09
C LEU A 46 6.49 -9.16 -3.08
N LYS A 47 7.57 -9.80 -3.57
CA LYS A 47 8.42 -9.20 -4.60
C LYS A 47 7.62 -8.81 -5.83
N ARG A 48 6.78 -9.71 -6.37
CA ARG A 48 5.92 -9.38 -7.51
C ARG A 48 5.04 -8.16 -7.22
N ILE A 49 4.33 -8.16 -6.09
CA ILE A 49 3.40 -7.08 -5.74
C ILE A 49 4.15 -5.75 -5.59
N TYR A 50 5.23 -5.70 -4.81
CA TYR A 50 5.98 -4.46 -4.57
C TYR A 50 6.77 -3.95 -5.78
N HIS A 51 6.85 -4.70 -6.88
CA HIS A 51 7.43 -4.24 -8.16
C HIS A 51 6.34 -3.96 -9.23
N HIS A 52 5.06 -4.00 -8.86
CA HIS A 52 3.97 -3.73 -9.79
C HIS A 52 3.80 -2.23 -10.03
N ASP A 53 3.54 -1.80 -11.27
CA ASP A 53 3.49 -0.39 -11.69
C ASP A 53 2.45 0.48 -10.93
N LEU A 54 1.44 -0.16 -10.34
CA LEU A 54 0.39 0.49 -9.55
C LEU A 54 0.71 0.61 -8.05
N ILE A 55 1.88 0.16 -7.61
CA ILE A 55 2.28 0.11 -6.20
C ILE A 55 3.40 1.12 -5.98
N LEU A 56 3.14 2.09 -5.10
CA LEU A 56 4.14 3.06 -4.67
C LEU A 56 4.88 2.57 -3.45
N THR A 57 6.20 2.52 -3.55
CA THR A 57 7.13 2.23 -2.46
C THR A 57 7.78 3.50 -1.94
N LYS A 58 8.49 3.38 -0.80
CA LYS A 58 9.05 4.54 -0.09
C LYS A 58 10.01 5.36 -0.95
N ASP A 59 10.80 4.71 -1.79
CA ASP A 59 11.81 5.34 -2.66
C ASP A 59 11.21 6.05 -3.87
N GLU A 60 9.96 5.76 -4.22
CA GLU A 60 9.22 6.41 -5.30
C GLU A 60 8.45 7.65 -4.84
N LEU A 61 8.27 7.81 -3.53
CA LEU A 61 7.57 8.96 -2.96
C LEU A 61 8.46 10.22 -2.95
N PRO A 62 7.90 11.40 -3.28
CA PRO A 62 8.64 12.64 -3.15
C PRO A 62 9.00 12.90 -1.68
N ASN A 63 10.09 13.63 -1.44
CA ASN A 63 10.42 14.09 -0.09
C ASN A 63 9.40 15.16 0.36
N ILE A 64 8.29 14.70 0.93
CA ILE A 64 7.19 15.57 1.36
C ILE A 64 7.62 16.61 2.39
N MET A 65 8.63 16.30 3.22
CA MET A 65 9.12 17.22 4.24
C MET A 65 9.97 18.33 3.62
N ALA A 66 10.70 18.04 2.55
CA ALA A 66 11.40 19.09 1.79
C ALA A 66 10.43 20.02 1.05
N VAL A 67 9.33 19.47 0.52
CA VAL A 67 8.37 20.24 -0.29
C VAL A 67 7.37 21.01 0.59
N TYR A 68 6.87 20.39 1.66
CA TYR A 68 5.74 20.90 2.45
C TYR A 68 6.05 21.01 3.95
N GLY A 69 7.23 20.60 4.41
CA GLY A 69 7.60 20.75 5.81
C GLY A 69 7.76 22.23 6.16
N SER A 70 7.06 22.69 7.20
CA SER A 70 7.33 24.02 7.73
C SER A 70 8.70 24.01 8.41
N LYS A 71 9.52 25.01 8.11
CA LYS A 71 10.68 25.32 8.94
C LYS A 71 10.14 25.85 10.26
N LYS A 72 10.23 25.04 11.31
CA LYS A 72 10.12 25.55 12.68
C LYS A 72 11.32 26.41 13.01
#